data_AF-A0A2N9GI55-F1
#
_entry.id   AF-A0A2N9GI55-F1
#
_cell.length_a   1.000
_cell.length_b   1.000
_cell.length_c   1.000
_cell.angle_alpha   90.00
_cell.angle_beta   90.00
_cell.angle_gamma   90.00
#
_symmetry.space_group_name_H-M   'P 1'
#
loop_
_entity.id
_entity.type
_entity.pdbx_description
1 polymer ?
#
loop_
_entity_poly.entity_id
_entity_poly.type
_entity_poly.pdbx_seq_one_letter_code
_entity_poly.pdbx_strand_id
1 'polypeptide(L)'
;MKIWQEKRSEHMVENLKRDSILVVQGIFKAGSRLLETERLLNQSLIENDRLRDLEKSASTRIQATKSKHKSAELRAEISELKTEVNKARAAVQKAEDEAQSYYDQGFDEATSSLKSQLAEECNKYFFQGWHAALDQARVNDASELYNLGLKHQPFRFGSPEEHGEGETVGGPTDLETDAILRDLEAAEDLRDPEADGQIPFVEVREGEDGFDGEGAVDIVD
;
A
#
# COMPACT_ATOMS: atom_id res chain seq x y z
N MET A 1 89.06 -82.28 -8.38
CA MET A 1 88.52 -81.31 -7.40
C MET A 1 88.32 -79.90 -7.98
N LYS A 2 89.25 -79.35 -8.78
CA LYS A 2 89.13 -77.99 -9.38
C LYS A 2 87.92 -77.77 -10.32
N ILE A 3 87.64 -78.71 -11.22
CA ILE A 3 86.54 -78.62 -12.22
C ILE A 3 85.15 -78.47 -11.57
N TRP A 4 84.96 -79.04 -10.37
CA TRP A 4 83.67 -78.99 -9.64
C TRP A 4 83.45 -77.66 -8.93
N GLN A 5 84.53 -77.01 -8.48
CA GLN A 5 84.51 -75.66 -7.90
C GLN A 5 84.23 -74.60 -8.97
N GLU A 6 84.80 -74.77 -10.17
CA GLU A 6 84.63 -73.87 -11.31
C GLU A 6 83.18 -73.86 -11.83
N LYS A 7 82.57 -75.04 -12.03
CA LYS A 7 81.13 -75.17 -12.38
C LYS A 7 80.19 -74.53 -11.35
N ARG A 8 80.54 -74.60 -10.05
CA ARG A 8 79.75 -73.97 -8.98
C ARG A 8 79.89 -72.45 -8.98
N SER A 9 81.07 -71.94 -9.32
CA SER A 9 81.35 -70.51 -9.48
C SER A 9 80.59 -69.92 -10.68
N GLU A 10 80.63 -70.59 -11.84
CA GLU A 10 79.91 -70.17 -13.05
C GLU A 10 78.40 -70.04 -12.81
N HIS A 11 77.80 -71.04 -12.16
CA HIS A 11 76.37 -71.04 -11.88
C HIS A 11 75.93 -69.91 -10.93
N MET A 12 76.77 -69.58 -9.95
CA MET A 12 76.53 -68.46 -9.03
C MET A 12 76.60 -67.11 -9.77
N VAL A 13 77.56 -66.94 -10.68
CA VAL A 13 77.67 -65.74 -11.52
C VAL A 13 76.46 -65.59 -12.45
N GLU A 14 75.97 -66.68 -13.04
CA GLU A 14 74.76 -66.66 -13.87
C GLU A 14 73.50 -66.28 -13.11
N ASN A 15 73.34 -66.76 -11.87
CA ASN A 15 72.23 -66.36 -11.01
C ASN A 15 72.32 -64.87 -10.66
N LEU A 16 73.50 -64.38 -10.29
CA LEU A 16 73.71 -62.96 -10.00
C LEU A 16 73.36 -62.08 -11.20
N LYS A 17 73.73 -62.50 -12.41
CA LYS A 17 73.37 -61.80 -13.66
C LYS A 17 71.85 -61.78 -13.86
N ARG A 18 71.16 -62.91 -13.68
CA ARG A 18 69.69 -62.99 -13.81
C ARG A 18 68.99 -62.09 -12.78
N ASP A 19 69.40 -62.14 -11.53
CA ASP A 19 68.82 -61.32 -10.46
C ASP A 19 69.07 -59.83 -10.73
N SER A 20 70.28 -59.47 -11.16
CA SER A 20 70.59 -58.09 -11.55
C SER A 20 69.71 -57.61 -12.70
N ILE A 21 69.44 -58.45 -13.72
CA ILE A 21 68.55 -58.09 -14.83
C ILE A 21 67.12 -57.87 -14.32
N LEU A 22 66.61 -58.76 -13.46
CA LEU A 22 65.26 -58.64 -12.89
C LEU A 22 65.11 -57.38 -12.04
N VAL A 23 66.11 -57.05 -11.21
CA VAL A 23 66.13 -55.82 -10.41
C VAL A 23 66.09 -54.59 -11.31
N VAL A 24 66.94 -54.54 -12.34
CA VAL A 24 66.98 -53.42 -13.29
C VAL A 24 65.65 -53.26 -14.03
N GLN A 25 65.05 -54.36 -14.51
CA GLN A 25 63.72 -54.34 -15.13
C GLN A 25 62.63 -53.82 -14.18
N GLY A 26 62.68 -54.26 -12.90
CA GLY A 26 61.79 -53.78 -11.86
C GLY A 26 61.90 -52.27 -11.64
N ILE A 27 63.13 -51.75 -11.59
CA ILE A 27 63.40 -50.31 -11.44
C ILE A 27 62.85 -49.52 -12.63
N PHE A 28 63.11 -49.95 -13.87
CA PHE A 28 62.58 -49.27 -15.06
C PHE A 28 61.06 -49.27 -15.10
N LYS A 29 60.42 -50.39 -14.73
CA LYS A 29 58.96 -50.49 -14.65
C LYS A 29 58.38 -49.60 -13.55
N ALA A 30 59.04 -49.49 -12.41
CA ALA A 30 58.62 -48.58 -11.35
C ALA A 30 58.81 -47.11 -11.77
N GLY A 31 59.93 -46.79 -12.42
CA GLY A 31 60.24 -45.45 -12.91
C GLY A 31 59.25 -44.95 -13.96
N SER A 32 58.87 -45.80 -14.93
CA SER A 32 57.87 -45.42 -15.94
C SER A 32 56.49 -45.15 -15.32
N ARG A 33 56.08 -45.94 -14.32
CA ARG A 33 54.85 -45.69 -13.56
C ARG A 33 54.93 -44.37 -12.78
N LEU A 34 56.07 -44.08 -12.16
CA LEU A 34 56.28 -42.83 -11.42
C LEU A 34 56.15 -41.61 -12.35
N LEU A 35 56.77 -41.64 -13.52
CA LEU A 35 56.70 -40.56 -14.51
C LEU A 35 55.26 -40.31 -14.98
N GLU A 36 54.48 -41.37 -15.20
CA GLU A 36 53.07 -41.23 -15.58
C GLU A 36 52.23 -40.64 -14.44
N THR A 37 52.48 -41.04 -13.18
CA THR A 37 51.79 -40.43 -12.03
C THR A 37 52.15 -38.96 -11.84
N GLU A 38 53.39 -38.57 -12.11
CA GLU A 38 53.82 -37.18 -12.08
C GLU A 38 53.12 -36.36 -13.18
N ARG A 39 53.02 -36.90 -14.39
CA ARG A 39 52.28 -36.28 -15.50
C ARG A 39 50.82 -36.04 -15.15
N LEU A 40 50.16 -37.06 -14.57
CA LEU A 40 48.76 -36.96 -14.14
C LEU A 40 48.58 -35.97 -12.99
N LEU A 41 49.50 -35.93 -12.03
CA LEU A 41 49.48 -34.96 -10.93
C LEU A 41 49.57 -33.52 -11.44
N ASN A 42 50.50 -33.26 -12.36
CA ASN A 42 50.63 -31.93 -12.99
C ASN A 42 49.37 -31.54 -13.75
N GLN A 43 48.76 -32.48 -14.47
CA GLN A 43 47.48 -32.23 -15.14
C GLN A 43 46.35 -31.91 -14.13
N SER A 44 46.30 -32.63 -13.01
CA SER A 44 45.33 -32.39 -11.94
C SER A 44 45.52 -31.03 -11.26
N LEU A 45 46.77 -30.55 -11.10
CA LEU A 45 47.05 -29.23 -10.54
C LEU A 45 46.49 -28.12 -11.44
N ILE A 46 46.73 -28.21 -12.75
CA ILE A 46 46.20 -27.26 -13.74
C ILE A 46 44.66 -27.25 -13.72
N GLU A 47 44.04 -28.43 -13.63
CA GLU A 47 42.59 -28.52 -13.58
C GLU A 47 42.02 -27.96 -12.27
N ASN A 48 42.72 -28.13 -11.14
CA ASN A 48 42.33 -27.52 -9.85
C ASN A 48 42.35 -25.99 -9.93
N ASP A 49 43.39 -25.41 -10.53
CA ASP A 49 43.46 -23.95 -10.73
C ASP A 49 42.28 -23.44 -11.56
N ARG A 50 41.91 -24.16 -12.63
CA ARG A 50 40.73 -23.83 -13.44
C ARG A 50 39.42 -23.93 -12.66
N LEU A 51 39.27 -24.98 -11.84
CA LEU A 51 38.09 -25.17 -11.00
C LEU A 51 37.95 -24.04 -9.98
N ARG A 52 39.05 -23.59 -9.38
CA ARG A 52 39.06 -22.45 -8.45
C ARG A 52 38.62 -21.15 -9.13
N ASP A 53 39.02 -20.92 -10.38
CA ASP A 53 38.59 -19.74 -11.12
C ASP A 53 37.11 -19.82 -11.54
N LEU A 54 36.65 -21.01 -11.92
CA LEU A 54 35.22 -21.27 -12.17
C LEU A 54 34.37 -21.08 -10.91
N GLU A 55 34.84 -21.54 -9.75
CA GLU A 55 34.16 -21.35 -8.46
C GLU A 55 34.00 -19.86 -8.12
N LYS A 56 35.07 -19.07 -8.26
CA LYS A 56 35.00 -17.61 -8.06
C LYS A 56 34.01 -16.96 -9.03
N SER A 57 34.05 -17.33 -10.30
CA SER A 57 33.13 -16.83 -11.32
C SER A 57 31.66 -17.21 -11.00
N ALA A 58 31.41 -18.45 -10.59
CA ALA A 58 30.09 -18.90 -10.19
C ALA A 58 29.57 -18.14 -8.96
N SER A 59 30.42 -17.94 -7.95
CA SER A 59 30.07 -17.21 -6.73
C SER A 59 29.65 -15.76 -7.02
N THR A 60 30.42 -15.03 -7.84
CA THR A 60 30.07 -13.66 -8.25
C THR A 60 28.75 -13.61 -9.04
N ARG A 61 28.51 -14.58 -9.93
CA ARG A 61 27.26 -14.68 -10.69
C ARG A 61 26.06 -14.95 -9.78
N ILE A 62 26.19 -15.85 -8.81
CA ILE A 62 25.13 -16.16 -7.83
C ILE A 62 24.79 -14.93 -6.99
N GLN A 63 25.80 -14.17 -6.55
CA GLN A 63 25.57 -12.94 -5.81
C GLN A 63 24.85 -11.89 -6.66
N ALA A 64 25.24 -11.73 -7.93
CA ALA A 64 24.62 -10.79 -8.85
C ALA A 64 23.18 -11.17 -9.21
N THR A 65 22.86 -12.45 -9.34
CA THR A 65 21.47 -12.90 -9.58
C THR A 65 20.62 -12.74 -8.33
N LYS A 66 21.16 -13.05 -7.15
CA LYS A 66 20.47 -12.84 -5.86
C LYS A 66 20.11 -11.38 -5.63
N SER A 67 21.04 -10.45 -5.90
CA SER A 67 20.76 -9.02 -5.76
C SER A 67 19.72 -8.53 -6.78
N LYS A 68 19.78 -8.99 -8.03
CA LYS A 68 18.78 -8.69 -9.06
C LYS A 68 17.39 -9.21 -8.70
N HIS A 69 17.29 -10.45 -8.20
CA HIS A 69 16.03 -11.03 -7.75
C HIS A 69 15.41 -10.18 -6.63
N LYS A 70 16.19 -9.90 -5.58
CA LYS A 70 15.73 -9.06 -4.47
C LYS A 70 15.30 -7.66 -4.93
N SER A 71 16.01 -7.07 -5.89
CA SER A 71 15.63 -5.78 -6.46
C SER A 71 14.34 -5.85 -7.29
N ALA A 72 14.09 -6.94 -8.00
CA ALA A 72 12.86 -7.12 -8.79
C ALA A 72 11.65 -7.33 -7.89
N GLU A 73 11.81 -8.14 -6.84
CA GLU A 73 10.81 -8.39 -5.80
C GLU A 73 10.40 -7.09 -5.10
N LEU A 74 11.36 -6.32 -4.59
CA LEU A 74 11.09 -4.99 -4.00
C LEU A 74 10.40 -4.03 -4.97
N ARG A 75 10.74 -4.09 -6.27
CA ARG A 75 10.07 -3.24 -7.27
C ARG A 75 8.60 -3.64 -7.47
N ALA A 76 8.29 -4.92 -7.42
CA ALA A 76 6.91 -5.42 -7.50
C ALA A 76 6.10 -4.95 -6.29
N GLU A 77 6.63 -5.15 -5.07
CA GLU A 77 5.99 -4.71 -3.82
C GLU A 77 5.75 -3.19 -3.80
N ILE A 78 6.72 -2.39 -4.24
CA ILE A 78 6.56 -0.92 -4.34
C ILE A 78 5.44 -0.55 -5.32
N SER A 79 5.30 -1.28 -6.43
CA SER A 79 4.25 -1.02 -7.40
C SER A 79 2.86 -1.32 -6.81
N GLU A 80 2.73 -2.42 -6.08
CA GLU A 80 1.48 -2.82 -5.42
C GLU A 80 1.09 -1.85 -4.29
N LEU A 81 2.06 -1.48 -3.43
CA LEU A 81 1.82 -0.47 -2.40
C LEU A 81 1.42 0.88 -3.00
N LYS A 82 2.02 1.27 -4.13
CA LYS A 82 1.64 2.52 -4.82
C LYS A 82 0.20 2.48 -5.33
N THR A 83 -0.28 1.33 -5.82
CA THR A 83 -1.68 1.19 -6.24
C THR A 83 -2.64 1.27 -5.06
N GLU A 84 -2.32 0.62 -3.94
CA GLU A 84 -3.17 0.67 -2.74
C GLU A 84 -3.19 2.06 -2.10
N VAL A 85 -2.06 2.77 -2.06
CA VAL A 85 -2.00 4.17 -1.59
C VAL A 85 -2.88 5.08 -2.43
N ASN A 86 -2.89 4.93 -3.75
CA ASN A 86 -3.75 5.73 -4.62
C ASN A 86 -5.25 5.43 -4.38
N LYS A 87 -5.59 4.16 -4.17
CA LYS A 87 -6.96 3.74 -3.85
C LYS A 87 -7.42 4.31 -2.50
N ALA A 88 -6.58 4.20 -1.47
CA ALA A 88 -6.86 4.77 -0.16
C ALA A 88 -7.03 6.30 -0.24
N ARG A 89 -6.16 6.99 -0.99
CA ARG A 89 -6.28 8.44 -1.20
C ARG A 89 -7.58 8.84 -1.87
N ALA A 90 -8.03 8.09 -2.88
CA ALA A 90 -9.31 8.34 -3.54
C ALA A 90 -10.51 8.12 -2.60
N ALA A 91 -10.44 7.08 -1.75
CA ALA A 91 -11.48 6.83 -0.75
C ALA A 91 -11.55 7.93 0.32
N VAL A 92 -10.40 8.42 0.77
CA VAL A 92 -10.33 9.56 1.71
C VAL A 92 -10.93 10.81 1.09
N GLN A 93 -10.55 11.15 -0.15
CA GLN A 93 -11.12 12.34 -0.81
C GLN A 93 -12.65 12.24 -0.94
N LYS A 94 -13.17 11.07 -1.32
CA LYS A 94 -14.61 10.85 -1.40
C LYS A 94 -15.30 11.04 -0.05
N ALA A 95 -14.70 10.53 1.03
CA ALA A 95 -15.24 10.70 2.38
C ALA A 95 -15.17 12.16 2.85
N GLU A 96 -14.12 12.90 2.50
CA GLU A 96 -14.01 14.34 2.77
C GLU A 96 -15.09 15.13 2.03
N ASP A 97 -15.31 14.84 0.74
CA ASP A 97 -16.34 15.51 -0.08
C ASP A 97 -17.75 15.21 0.46
N GLU A 98 -18.02 13.96 0.86
CA GLU A 98 -19.29 13.56 1.49
C GLU A 98 -19.49 14.26 2.85
N ALA A 99 -18.45 14.34 3.67
CA ALA A 99 -18.51 15.04 4.94
C ALA A 99 -18.77 16.54 4.75
N GLN A 100 -18.08 17.17 3.78
CA GLN A 100 -18.30 18.57 3.46
C GLN A 100 -19.74 18.82 3.00
N SER A 101 -20.26 17.99 2.10
CA SER A 101 -21.66 18.09 1.66
C SER A 101 -22.65 17.95 2.81
N TYR A 102 -22.38 17.07 3.79
CA TYR A 102 -23.21 16.92 4.98
C TYR A 102 -23.18 18.17 5.86
N TYR A 103 -22.01 18.78 6.04
CA TYR A 103 -21.87 20.03 6.78
C TYR A 103 -22.57 21.19 6.10
N ASP A 104 -22.41 21.35 4.79
CA ASP A 104 -23.05 22.42 4.01
C ASP A 104 -24.57 22.31 4.08
N GLN A 105 -25.11 21.09 3.91
CA GLN A 105 -26.54 20.83 4.07
C GLN A 105 -27.03 21.21 5.47
N GLY A 106 -26.35 20.75 6.52
CA GLY A 106 -26.73 21.07 7.89
C GLY A 106 -26.66 22.57 8.18
N PHE A 107 -25.71 23.28 7.60
CA PHE A 107 -25.57 24.72 7.72
C PHE A 107 -26.73 25.46 7.04
N ASP A 108 -27.10 25.07 5.81
CA ASP A 108 -28.20 25.67 5.07
C ASP A 108 -29.56 25.43 5.73
N GLU A 109 -29.78 24.22 6.24
CA GLU A 109 -30.97 23.86 7.01
C GLU A 109 -31.06 24.67 8.31
N ALA A 110 -29.98 24.76 9.07
CA ALA A 110 -29.92 25.54 10.31
C ALA A 110 -30.14 27.03 10.04
N THR A 111 -29.52 27.57 9.00
CA THR A 111 -29.66 28.97 8.58
C THR A 111 -31.11 29.28 8.16
N SER A 112 -31.70 28.42 7.34
CA SER A 112 -33.09 28.56 6.89
C SER A 112 -34.08 28.46 8.07
N SER A 113 -33.85 27.52 8.99
CA SER A 113 -34.65 27.37 10.20
C SER A 113 -34.57 28.59 11.11
N LEU A 114 -33.36 29.09 11.39
CA LEU A 114 -33.16 30.28 12.22
C LEU A 114 -33.77 31.53 11.58
N LYS A 115 -33.64 31.69 10.25
CA LYS A 115 -34.24 32.81 9.52
C LYS A 115 -35.77 32.77 9.59
N SER A 116 -36.37 31.58 9.47
CA SER A 116 -37.82 31.40 9.64
C SER A 116 -38.28 31.76 11.05
N GLN A 117 -37.59 31.26 12.08
CA GLN A 117 -37.87 31.57 13.48
C GLN A 117 -37.73 33.06 13.79
N LEU A 118 -36.68 33.69 13.26
CA LEU A 118 -36.44 35.13 13.42
C LEU A 118 -37.58 35.94 12.77
N ALA A 119 -38.01 35.56 11.56
CA ALA A 119 -39.10 36.21 10.86
C ALA A 119 -40.42 36.10 11.64
N GLU A 120 -40.74 34.92 12.16
CA GLU A 120 -41.95 34.68 12.94
C GLU A 120 -41.98 35.53 14.23
N GLU A 121 -40.92 35.47 15.05
CA GLU A 121 -40.87 36.23 16.30
C GLU A 121 -40.83 37.75 16.05
N CYS A 122 -40.05 38.23 15.07
CA CYS A 122 -40.02 39.66 14.76
C CYS A 122 -41.38 40.19 14.28
N ASN A 123 -42.04 39.45 13.38
CA ASN A 123 -43.35 39.84 12.87
C ASN A 123 -44.39 39.85 13.98
N LYS A 124 -44.37 38.86 14.89
CA LYS A 124 -45.25 38.80 16.05
C LYS A 124 -45.14 40.05 16.94
N TYR A 125 -43.93 40.46 17.32
CA TYR A 125 -43.75 41.69 18.11
C TYR A 125 -44.10 42.95 17.33
N PHE A 126 -43.83 42.98 16.02
CA PHE A 126 -44.25 44.08 15.15
C PHE A 126 -45.77 44.25 15.17
N PHE A 127 -46.55 43.17 14.99
CA PHE A 127 -48.01 43.25 15.03
C PHE A 127 -48.55 43.67 16.38
N GLN A 128 -47.96 43.16 17.47
CA GLN A 128 -48.34 43.58 18.83
C GLN A 128 -48.13 45.09 19.02
N GLY A 129 -46.99 45.62 18.61
CA GLY A 129 -46.70 47.06 18.67
C GLY A 129 -47.62 47.88 17.76
N TRP A 130 -47.88 47.39 16.54
CA TRP A 130 -48.77 48.04 15.57
C TRP A 130 -50.20 48.17 16.10
N HIS A 131 -50.78 47.08 16.60
CA HIS A 131 -52.12 47.10 17.19
C HIS A 131 -52.21 48.00 18.41
N ALA A 132 -51.24 47.91 19.33
CA ALA A 132 -51.22 48.77 20.52
C ALA A 132 -51.19 50.27 20.17
N ALA A 133 -50.45 50.65 19.13
CA ALA A 133 -50.39 52.04 18.67
C ALA A 133 -51.72 52.51 18.05
N LEU A 134 -52.40 51.65 17.27
CA LEU A 134 -53.71 51.96 16.69
C LEU A 134 -54.80 52.08 17.77
N ASP A 135 -54.78 51.19 18.75
CA ASP A 135 -55.68 51.23 19.91
C ASP A 135 -55.48 52.53 20.69
N GLN A 136 -54.22 52.94 20.91
CA GLN A 136 -53.88 54.20 21.59
C GLN A 136 -54.36 55.42 20.80
N ALA A 137 -54.33 55.36 19.46
CA ALA A 137 -54.86 56.39 18.58
C ALA A 137 -56.39 56.36 18.43
N ARG A 138 -57.09 55.40 19.09
CA ARG A 138 -58.55 55.18 19.00
C ARG A 138 -59.03 54.94 17.57
N VAL A 139 -58.21 54.28 16.75
CA VAL A 139 -58.63 53.82 15.42
C VAL A 139 -59.66 52.70 15.60
N ASN A 140 -60.77 52.75 14.88
CA ASN A 140 -61.79 51.71 14.94
C ASN A 140 -61.26 50.38 14.38
N ASP A 141 -61.52 49.26 15.05
CA ASP A 141 -61.04 47.93 14.67
C ASP A 141 -61.50 47.48 13.27
N ALA A 142 -62.61 48.03 12.77
CA ALA A 142 -63.08 47.78 11.41
C ALA A 142 -62.30 48.58 10.34
N SER A 143 -61.29 49.35 10.72
CA SER A 143 -60.45 50.12 9.79
C SER A 143 -59.46 49.21 9.08
N GLU A 144 -59.30 49.44 7.77
CA GLU A 144 -58.28 48.78 6.95
C GLU A 144 -56.84 48.99 7.46
N LEU A 145 -56.63 49.98 8.35
CA LEU A 145 -55.33 50.22 9.00
C LEU A 145 -54.86 49.03 9.87
N TYR A 146 -55.77 48.23 10.42
CA TYR A 146 -55.39 47.00 11.15
C TYR A 146 -54.79 45.96 10.19
N ASN A 147 -55.31 45.86 8.96
CA ASN A 147 -54.80 44.96 7.93
C ASN A 147 -53.53 45.49 7.26
N LEU A 148 -53.26 46.80 7.36
CA LEU A 148 -52.11 47.43 6.72
C LEU A 148 -50.77 46.96 7.33
N GLY A 149 -50.76 46.58 8.61
CA GLY A 149 -49.59 45.99 9.26
C GLY A 149 -49.07 44.75 8.52
N LEU A 150 -49.94 43.90 7.99
CA LEU A 150 -49.55 42.69 7.25
C LEU A 150 -48.75 43.03 5.98
N LYS A 151 -49.07 44.16 5.33
CA LYS A 151 -48.38 44.60 4.11
C LYS A 151 -47.01 45.21 4.40
N HIS A 152 -46.81 45.72 5.63
CA HIS A 152 -45.58 46.38 6.08
C HIS A 152 -44.80 45.57 7.12
N GLN A 153 -45.07 44.27 7.26
CA GLN A 153 -44.32 43.42 8.18
C GLN A 153 -42.83 43.41 7.81
N PRO A 154 -41.91 43.42 8.80
CA PRO A 154 -40.47 43.47 8.57
C PRO A 154 -39.93 42.32 7.72
N PHE A 155 -40.44 41.10 7.93
CA PHE A 155 -40.03 39.92 7.18
C PHE A 155 -41.20 39.38 6.37
N ARG A 156 -41.11 39.37 5.04
CA ARG A 156 -42.14 38.73 4.20
C ARG A 156 -41.88 37.24 4.07
N PHE A 157 -42.90 36.45 4.37
CA PHE A 157 -42.91 35.03 4.03
C PHE A 157 -42.86 34.86 2.50
N GLY A 158 -41.85 34.15 2.01
CA GLY A 158 -41.75 33.74 0.60
C GLY A 158 -41.08 34.73 -0.36
N SER A 159 -40.30 35.71 0.10
CA SER A 159 -39.41 36.43 -0.82
C SER A 159 -38.19 35.55 -1.12
N PRO A 160 -37.95 35.15 -2.38
CA PRO A 160 -36.65 34.66 -2.77
C PRO A 160 -35.65 35.76 -2.44
N GLU A 161 -34.59 35.36 -1.77
CA GLU A 161 -33.48 36.23 -1.43
C GLU A 161 -32.82 36.66 -2.75
N GLU A 162 -32.93 37.93 -3.12
CA GLU A 162 -32.08 38.51 -4.16
C GLU A 162 -30.64 38.34 -3.67
N HIS A 163 -29.96 37.33 -4.21
CA HIS A 163 -28.52 37.20 -4.13
C HIS A 163 -27.95 38.55 -4.57
N GLY A 164 -27.20 39.20 -3.68
CA GLY A 164 -26.51 40.43 -4.00
C GLY A 164 -25.72 40.26 -5.28
N GLU A 165 -26.08 41.06 -6.28
CA GLU A 165 -25.38 41.14 -7.56
C GLU A 165 -23.94 41.58 -7.29
N GLY A 166 -23.05 40.60 -7.24
CA GLY A 166 -21.63 40.81 -7.47
C GLY A 166 -21.45 41.22 -8.92
N GLU A 167 -21.26 42.52 -9.13
CA GLU A 167 -20.71 43.19 -10.30
C GLU A 167 -19.83 42.25 -11.15
N THR A 168 -20.39 41.75 -12.26
CA THR A 168 -19.60 41.21 -13.37
C THR A 168 -20.05 41.88 -14.66
N VAL A 169 -19.15 42.74 -15.13
CA VAL A 169 -19.16 43.32 -16.46
C VAL A 169 -19.09 42.20 -17.51
N GLY A 170 -20.08 42.16 -18.41
CA GLY A 170 -19.83 41.87 -19.82
C GLY A 170 -20.63 40.75 -20.49
N GLY A 171 -21.57 41.15 -21.37
CA GLY A 171 -21.79 40.47 -22.65
C GLY A 171 -23.14 39.76 -22.83
N PRO A 172 -23.95 40.10 -23.86
CA PRO A 172 -25.19 39.41 -24.16
C PRO A 172 -24.97 38.31 -25.21
N THR A 173 -25.52 37.11 -25.04
CA THR A 173 -25.92 36.28 -26.20
C THR A 173 -27.04 35.29 -25.84
N ASP A 174 -28.15 35.50 -26.54
CA ASP A 174 -29.19 34.61 -27.05
C ASP A 174 -29.87 33.50 -26.23
N LEU A 175 -31.20 33.65 -26.26
CA LEU A 175 -32.24 32.64 -26.28
C LEU A 175 -31.94 31.46 -27.21
N GLU A 176 -32.03 30.24 -26.68
CA GLU A 176 -32.58 29.12 -27.43
C GLU A 176 -33.30 28.15 -26.48
N THR A 177 -34.62 28.23 -26.50
CA THR A 177 -35.51 27.18 -26.03
C THR A 177 -35.50 26.02 -27.04
N ASP A 178 -35.42 24.78 -26.57
CA ASP A 178 -36.50 23.77 -26.68
C ASP A 178 -35.98 22.31 -26.82
N ALA A 179 -36.81 21.38 -26.32
CA ALA A 179 -36.70 19.91 -26.35
C ALA A 179 -35.64 19.29 -25.39
N ILE A 180 -35.99 18.43 -24.42
CA ILE A 180 -36.89 17.28 -24.48
C ILE A 180 -37.53 17.03 -23.11
N LEU A 181 -38.85 16.87 -23.14
CA LEU A 181 -39.73 16.40 -22.08
C LEU A 181 -39.57 14.88 -21.81
N ARG A 182 -39.74 14.51 -20.54
CA ARG A 182 -40.35 13.25 -20.01
C ARG A 182 -39.56 11.97 -20.26
N ASP A 183 -39.28 11.16 -19.24
CA ASP A 183 -40.31 10.52 -18.41
C ASP A 183 -40.10 10.61 -16.88
N LEU A 184 -41.25 10.75 -16.24
CA LEU A 184 -41.51 10.71 -14.81
C LEU A 184 -41.57 9.23 -14.35
N GLU A 185 -40.92 8.91 -13.23
CA GLU A 185 -41.50 8.24 -12.06
C GLU A 185 -42.42 7.01 -12.25
N ALA A 186 -42.05 5.87 -11.67
CA ALA A 186 -43.00 4.97 -11.00
C ALA A 186 -42.31 3.96 -10.05
N ALA A 187 -42.94 3.82 -8.89
CA ALA A 187 -42.55 3.15 -7.66
C ALA A 187 -42.43 1.60 -7.68
N GLU A 188 -41.76 1.13 -6.62
CA GLU A 188 -41.94 -0.08 -5.79
C GLU A 188 -42.79 -1.26 -6.30
N ASP A 189 -42.30 -2.50 -6.10
CA ASP A 189 -42.70 -3.37 -4.98
C ASP A 189 -42.31 -4.85 -5.23
N LEU A 190 -42.09 -5.57 -4.11
CA LEU A 190 -42.16 -7.01 -3.85
C LEU A 190 -40.84 -7.80 -3.63
N ARG A 191 -40.47 -7.89 -2.32
CA ARG A 191 -40.29 -9.11 -1.46
C ARG A 191 -39.67 -10.38 -2.06
N ASP A 192 -38.88 -11.23 -1.40
CA ASP A 192 -38.30 -11.50 -0.06
C ASP A 192 -37.43 -12.80 -0.28
N PRO A 193 -36.80 -13.49 0.71
CA PRO A 193 -35.81 -13.11 1.72
C PRO A 193 -34.55 -14.05 1.69
N GLU A 194 -33.73 -13.98 2.73
CA GLU A 194 -32.87 -15.09 3.26
C GLU A 194 -31.37 -15.14 2.85
N ALA A 195 -30.48 -14.83 3.81
CA ALA A 195 -29.49 -15.78 4.33
C ALA A 195 -28.71 -15.13 5.49
N ASP A 196 -28.96 -15.66 6.69
CA ASP A 196 -28.17 -15.44 7.89
C ASP A 196 -26.70 -15.83 7.68
N GLY A 197 -25.80 -14.92 8.07
CA GLY A 197 -24.36 -15.16 8.15
C GLY A 197 -23.76 -14.36 9.30
N GLN A 198 -24.03 -14.80 10.54
CA GLN A 198 -23.39 -14.25 11.74
C GLN A 198 -21.87 -14.51 11.71
N ILE A 199 -21.09 -13.44 11.81
CA ILE A 199 -19.66 -13.50 12.12
C ILE A 199 -19.53 -13.45 13.66
N PRO A 200 -18.70 -14.30 14.31
CA PRO A 200 -18.57 -14.29 15.76
C PRO A 200 -17.79 -13.07 16.23
N PHE A 201 -18.33 -12.39 17.24
CA PHE A 201 -17.63 -11.39 18.04
C PHE A 201 -16.50 -12.07 18.85
N VAL A 202 -15.26 -11.63 18.66
CA VAL A 202 -14.12 -12.00 19.52
C VAL A 202 -13.64 -10.75 20.24
N GLU A 203 -13.90 -10.71 21.54
CA GLU A 203 -13.35 -9.75 22.49
C GLU A 203 -11.88 -10.13 22.75
N VAL A 204 -10.94 -9.32 22.28
CA VAL A 204 -9.52 -9.47 22.65
C VAL A 204 -9.31 -8.72 23.95
N ARG A 205 -9.18 -9.47 25.05
CA ARG A 205 -8.65 -8.94 26.32
C ARG A 205 -7.13 -8.90 26.28
N GLU A 206 -6.65 -7.74 26.69
CA GLU A 206 -5.27 -7.31 26.91
C GLU A 206 -4.56 -8.27 27.88
N GLY A 207 -3.44 -8.84 27.42
CA GLY A 207 -2.53 -9.63 28.26
C GLY A 207 -1.34 -8.76 28.65
N GLU A 208 -1.34 -8.27 29.89
CA GLU A 208 -0.10 -7.95 30.60
C GLU A 208 0.54 -9.26 31.04
N ASP A 209 1.72 -9.57 30.50
CA ASP A 209 2.65 -10.50 31.15
C ASP A 209 4.00 -9.81 31.28
N GLY A 210 4.35 -9.52 32.53
CA GLY A 210 5.61 -8.91 32.93
C GLY A 210 6.79 -9.82 32.63
N PHE A 211 7.86 -9.23 32.11
CA PHE A 211 9.16 -9.87 32.01
C PHE A 211 10.16 -9.13 32.89
N ASP A 212 10.46 -9.74 34.03
CA ASP A 212 11.66 -9.56 34.85
C ASP A 212 12.86 -10.12 34.07
N GLY A 213 13.92 -9.32 33.97
CA GLY A 213 15.18 -9.70 33.34
C GLY A 213 16.29 -8.69 33.62
N GLU A 214 16.77 -8.70 34.85
CA GLU A 214 17.98 -8.02 35.33
C GLU A 214 19.23 -8.46 34.54
N GLY A 215 20.07 -7.51 34.09
CA GLY A 215 21.26 -7.83 33.29
C GLY A 215 22.17 -6.64 32.93
N ALA A 216 22.90 -6.16 33.95
CA ALA A 216 24.13 -5.37 33.97
C ALA A 216 24.64 -4.65 32.68
N VAL A 217 24.76 -3.32 32.80
CA VAL A 217 25.65 -2.48 31.99
C VAL A 217 26.72 -1.92 32.93
N ASP A 218 28.00 -2.23 32.68
CA ASP A 218 29.10 -1.28 32.90
C ASP A 218 30.39 -1.77 32.19
N ILE A 219 30.78 -1.08 31.12
CA ILE A 219 32.14 -1.13 30.57
C ILE A 219 32.64 0.32 30.63
N VAL A 220 33.61 0.51 31.52
CA VAL A 220 34.38 1.73 31.77
C VAL A 220 35.30 2.01 30.58
N ASP A 221 35.37 3.28 30.17
CA ASP A 221 36.44 3.86 29.35
C ASP A 221 37.49 4.53 30.25
#